data_AF-A0A1X2HCZ9-F1
#
_entry.id   AF-A0A1X2HCZ9-F1
#
_cell.length_a   1.000
_cell.length_b   1.000
_cell.length_c   1.000
_cell.angle_alpha   90.00
_cell.angle_beta   90.00
_cell.angle_gamma   90.00
#
_symmetry.space_group_name_H-M   'P 1'
#
loop_
_entity.id
_entity.type
_entity.pdbx_description
1 polymer ?
#
loop_
_entity_poly.entity_id
_entity_poly.type
_entity_poly.pdbx_seq_one_letter_code
_entity_poly.pdbx_strand_id
1 'polypeptide(L)'
;MADSLPPIPESYYENFLESLAQIVSKLLTDKETETVLSSIRSFQDKLRRLSSQNLTRLQMEATAAAGARGGPNDFCQHKGKTCTQNCTRGFVKAFAVGFSVKYLIGILPPLLMGKVFKRPSLLKQLAGRDTALFALFLSTFLSTYKGILCLMRRFRQTKDTQSDKLNAFVAGSIAGMALIIDRDKRRRQSIMLYLLTRAIQFSSAWLMKQWAIHRRAKRARELNQIKEHMDAQGYAPGQPRQLNTKNIHWDDVLAKFMHRWAGVGVMMLASAQIIYGFLFHQDTLPKSYYSFLLTHSGWKGDFGGMAAPLTQVIGDTINRMAEDTGSIRMPKDTTSREFIAENVSPNIATIIPPKIRHKFIMCALQHPLDPSCTRSKFTLFRDEYLRSLKLYVPLNVVSHGYLG
;
A
#
# COMPACT_ATOMS: atom_id res chain seq x y z
N MET A 1 -34.78 -25.80 6.64
CA MET A 1 -34.18 -25.27 5.40
C MET A 1 -34.09 -23.77 5.57
N ALA A 2 -32.89 -23.26 5.87
CA ALA A 2 -32.66 -21.85 6.17
C ALA A 2 -31.97 -21.21 4.97
N ASP A 3 -32.68 -20.33 4.27
CA ASP A 3 -32.15 -19.58 3.14
C ASP A 3 -31.04 -18.63 3.62
N SER A 4 -29.81 -18.99 3.27
CA SER A 4 -28.63 -18.15 3.43
C SER A 4 -28.73 -16.97 2.47
N LEU A 5 -28.91 -15.76 3.01
CA LEU A 5 -28.75 -14.51 2.26
C LEU A 5 -27.34 -14.42 1.66
N PRO A 6 -27.20 -13.89 0.42
CA PRO A 6 -25.92 -13.85 -0.29
C PRO A 6 -24.89 -12.97 0.44
N PRO A 7 -23.59 -13.27 0.31
CA PRO A 7 -22.52 -12.47 0.89
C PRO A 7 -22.59 -11.03 0.36
N ILE A 8 -22.34 -10.06 1.24
CA ILE A 8 -22.21 -8.65 0.88
C ILE A 8 -21.10 -8.57 -0.19
N PRO A 9 -21.38 -8.03 -1.40
CA PRO A 9 -20.44 -8.08 -2.51
C PRO A 9 -19.12 -7.37 -2.18
N GLU A 10 -18.01 -7.93 -2.68
CA GLU A 10 -16.62 -7.51 -2.44
C GLU A 10 -16.34 -6.03 -2.70
N SER A 11 -17.19 -5.38 -3.47
CA SER A 11 -17.10 -3.98 -3.84
C SER A 11 -17.73 -3.03 -2.81
N TYR A 12 -18.26 -3.47 -1.66
CA TYR A 12 -19.06 -2.56 -0.80
C TYR A 12 -18.34 -1.28 -0.33
N TYR A 13 -17.02 -1.31 -0.12
CA TYR A 13 -16.25 -0.10 0.24
C TYR A 13 -15.84 0.74 -0.98
N GLU A 14 -15.53 0.11 -2.12
CA GLU A 14 -15.22 0.79 -3.38
C GLU A 14 -16.48 1.39 -4.00
N ASN A 15 -17.55 0.60 -4.07
CA ASN A 15 -18.91 1.03 -4.35
C ASN A 15 -19.44 2.01 -3.31
N PHE A 16 -18.93 2.11 -2.07
CA PHE A 16 -19.42 3.14 -1.14
C PHE A 16 -18.86 4.51 -1.50
N LEU A 17 -17.57 4.60 -1.81
CA LEU A 17 -16.95 5.84 -2.32
C LEU A 17 -17.43 6.17 -3.73
N GLU A 18 -17.64 5.16 -4.57
CA GLU A 18 -18.18 5.31 -5.92
C GLU A 18 -19.69 5.58 -5.90
N SER A 19 -20.47 5.02 -4.97
CA SER A 19 -21.88 5.37 -4.76
C SER A 19 -22.02 6.73 -4.10
N LEU A 20 -21.14 7.12 -3.17
CA LEU A 20 -21.09 8.50 -2.67
C LEU A 20 -20.75 9.45 -3.81
N ALA A 21 -19.75 9.13 -4.64
CA ALA A 21 -19.38 9.93 -5.80
C ALA A 21 -20.50 9.98 -6.85
N GLN A 22 -21.22 8.87 -7.10
CA GLN A 22 -22.34 8.80 -8.04
C GLN A 22 -23.60 9.46 -7.50
N ILE A 23 -23.89 9.36 -6.20
CA ILE A 23 -25.02 10.04 -5.53
C ILE A 23 -24.75 11.55 -5.50
N VAL A 24 -23.53 11.96 -5.16
CA VAL A 24 -23.09 13.37 -5.19
C VAL A 24 -23.03 13.90 -6.63
N SER A 25 -22.63 13.08 -7.61
CA SER A 25 -22.60 13.44 -9.03
C SER A 25 -23.99 13.47 -9.69
N LYS A 26 -24.99 12.77 -9.14
CA LYS A 26 -26.39 12.78 -9.65
C LYS A 26 -27.29 13.81 -8.97
N LEU A 27 -26.95 14.28 -7.76
CA LEU A 27 -27.77 15.21 -6.98
C LEU A 27 -27.41 16.69 -7.16
N LEU A 28 -26.29 17.00 -7.80
CA LEU A 28 -25.74 18.35 -7.81
C LEU A 28 -25.49 18.76 -9.26
N THR A 29 -26.17 19.82 -9.69
CA THR A 29 -25.76 20.58 -10.87
C THR A 29 -24.33 21.07 -10.67
N ASP A 30 -23.58 21.30 -11.76
CA ASP A 30 -22.12 21.55 -11.76
C ASP A 30 -21.64 22.59 -10.72
N LYS A 31 -22.50 23.53 -10.33
CA LYS A 31 -22.21 24.57 -9.33
C LYS A 31 -22.33 24.09 -7.88
N GLU A 32 -23.28 23.20 -7.59
CA GLU A 32 -23.44 22.64 -6.24
C GLU A 32 -22.43 21.51 -5.98
N THR A 33 -21.98 20.79 -7.02
CA THR A 33 -20.88 19.80 -6.92
C THR A 33 -19.57 20.49 -6.57
N GLU A 34 -19.25 21.63 -7.20
CA GLU A 34 -18.07 22.44 -6.85
C GLU A 34 -18.12 22.96 -5.40
N THR A 35 -19.30 23.38 -4.94
CA THR A 35 -19.49 23.91 -3.57
C THR A 35 -19.35 22.81 -2.51
N VAL A 36 -19.86 21.62 -2.79
CA VAL A 36 -19.74 20.45 -1.90
C VAL A 36 -18.30 19.90 -1.93
N LEU A 37 -17.66 19.82 -3.09
CA LEU A 37 -16.27 19.35 -3.20
C LEU A 37 -15.28 20.32 -2.54
N SER A 38 -15.48 21.63 -2.68
CA SER A 38 -14.67 22.65 -1.98
C SER A 38 -14.88 22.59 -0.47
N SER A 39 -16.12 22.36 -0.02
CA SER A 39 -16.44 22.16 1.41
C SER A 39 -15.78 20.90 1.97
N ILE A 40 -15.84 19.77 1.25
CA ILE A 40 -15.19 18.50 1.63
C ILE A 40 -13.67 18.65 1.66
N ARG A 41 -13.06 19.35 0.69
CA ARG A 41 -11.61 19.60 0.67
C ARG A 41 -11.18 20.55 1.78
N SER A 42 -11.92 21.64 2.03
CA SER A 42 -11.64 22.53 3.17
C SER A 42 -11.76 21.77 4.50
N PHE A 43 -12.71 20.84 4.58
CA PHE A 43 -12.87 19.96 5.73
C PHE A 43 -11.72 18.96 5.85
N GLN A 44 -11.28 18.33 4.76
CA GLN A 44 -10.11 17.44 4.75
C GLN A 44 -8.81 18.17 5.12
N ASP A 45 -8.60 19.40 4.64
CA ASP A 45 -7.44 20.21 4.99
C ASP A 45 -7.48 20.71 6.43
N LYS A 46 -8.66 21.12 6.92
CA LYS A 46 -8.87 21.41 8.34
C LYS A 46 -8.60 20.17 9.19
N LEU A 47 -9.10 19.00 8.79
CA LEU A 47 -8.81 17.73 9.46
C LEU A 47 -7.33 17.38 9.42
N ARG A 48 -6.62 17.65 8.33
CA ARG A 48 -5.18 17.39 8.18
C ARG A 48 -4.34 18.32 9.04
N ARG A 49 -4.68 19.61 9.08
CA ARG A 49 -4.05 20.60 9.97
C ARG A 49 -4.33 20.28 11.44
N LEU A 50 -5.58 20.04 11.80
CA LEU A 50 -5.98 19.58 13.13
C LEU A 50 -5.28 18.27 13.49
N SER A 51 -5.17 17.32 12.57
CA SER A 51 -4.44 16.07 12.78
C SER A 51 -2.96 16.30 13.01
N SER A 52 -2.30 17.18 12.24
CA SER A 52 -0.88 17.48 12.41
C SER A 52 -0.59 18.19 13.74
N GLN A 53 -1.40 19.19 14.11
CA GLN A 53 -1.28 19.88 15.38
C GLN A 53 -1.66 18.98 16.55
N ASN A 54 -2.69 18.13 16.41
CA ASN A 54 -3.06 17.13 17.39
C ASN A 54 -1.98 16.05 17.53
N LEU A 55 -1.31 15.64 16.45
CA LEU A 55 -0.19 14.69 16.52
C LEU A 55 1.01 15.31 17.22
N THR A 56 1.37 16.56 16.90
CA THR A 56 2.45 17.28 17.59
C THR A 56 2.09 17.52 19.05
N ARG A 57 0.84 17.92 19.35
CA ARG A 57 0.32 18.07 20.70
C ARG A 57 0.27 16.74 21.44
N LEU A 58 -0.18 15.66 20.83
CA LEU A 58 -0.17 14.31 21.41
C LEU A 58 1.26 13.82 21.63
N GLN A 59 2.20 14.19 20.76
CA GLN A 59 3.62 13.87 20.93
C GLN A 59 4.22 14.66 22.09
N MET A 60 3.91 15.96 22.21
CA MET A 60 4.28 16.81 23.35
C MET A 60 3.61 16.34 24.65
N GLU A 61 2.33 15.96 24.62
CA GLU A 61 1.60 15.38 25.76
C GLU A 61 2.14 13.99 26.10
N ALA A 62 2.56 13.18 25.13
CA ALA A 62 3.17 11.88 25.37
C ALA A 62 4.58 12.01 25.96
N THR A 63 5.38 13.00 25.53
CA THR A 63 6.70 13.30 26.10
C THR A 63 6.58 13.97 27.47
N ALA A 64 5.68 14.94 27.65
CA ALA A 64 5.39 15.56 28.94
C ALA A 64 4.80 14.55 29.94
N ALA A 65 3.92 13.66 29.48
CA ALA A 65 3.42 12.59 30.33
C ALA A 65 4.47 11.49 30.57
N ALA A 66 5.48 11.30 29.73
CA ALA A 66 6.62 10.42 30.04
C ALA A 66 7.49 11.00 31.18
N GLY A 67 7.64 12.33 31.24
CA GLY A 67 8.32 13.01 32.35
C GLY A 67 7.55 13.03 33.68
N ALA A 68 6.20 12.95 33.64
CA ALA A 68 5.34 13.09 34.81
C ALA A 68 4.75 11.76 35.36
N ARG A 69 5.22 10.58 34.92
CA ARG A 69 4.65 9.26 35.30
C ARG A 69 5.53 8.53 36.32
N GLY A 70 5.40 8.90 37.59
CA GLY A 70 5.82 8.10 38.74
C GLY A 70 4.59 7.61 39.51
N GLY A 71 4.12 6.39 39.22
CA GLY A 71 3.22 5.65 40.12
C GLY A 71 4.04 4.76 41.07
N PRO A 72 3.44 4.15 42.09
CA PRO A 72 4.13 3.41 43.16
C PRO A 72 4.88 2.13 42.72
N ASN A 73 4.87 1.80 41.43
CA ASN A 73 5.74 0.77 40.85
C ASN A 73 7.00 1.44 40.31
N ASP A 74 8.11 1.24 41.01
CA ASP A 74 9.39 1.92 40.75
C ASP A 74 9.93 1.80 39.33
N PHE A 75 9.41 0.90 38.48
CA PHE A 75 9.94 0.65 37.13
C PHE A 75 8.95 0.91 35.98
N CYS A 76 7.67 1.18 36.25
CA CYS A 76 6.62 1.22 35.20
C CYS A 76 6.04 2.63 34.96
N GLN A 77 5.99 3.05 33.70
CA GLN A 77 5.53 4.39 33.28
C GLN A 77 4.02 4.44 32.96
N HIS A 78 3.17 4.22 33.96
CA HIS A 78 1.70 4.30 33.80
C HIS A 78 0.97 4.96 34.98
N LYS A 79 -0.18 5.56 34.69
CA LYS A 79 -1.07 6.11 35.72
C LYS A 79 -1.99 5.01 36.26
N GLY A 80 -1.69 4.50 37.46
CA GLY A 80 -2.43 3.42 38.14
C GLY A 80 -1.60 2.83 39.28
N LYS A 81 -2.25 2.18 40.26
CA LYS A 81 -1.55 1.58 41.41
C LYS A 81 -0.78 0.31 41.01
N THR A 82 -1.30 -0.48 40.06
CA THR A 82 -0.67 -1.73 39.60
C THR A 82 -0.63 -1.85 38.07
N CYS A 83 0.30 -2.66 37.56
CA CYS A 83 0.41 -2.94 36.12
C CYS A 83 -0.84 -3.62 35.56
N THR A 84 -1.44 -4.53 36.34
CA THR A 84 -2.67 -5.25 35.98
C THR A 84 -3.83 -4.27 35.81
N GLN A 85 -4.01 -3.33 36.73
CA GLN A 85 -5.05 -2.31 36.65
C GLN A 85 -4.89 -1.40 35.43
N ASN A 86 -3.66 -1.02 35.07
CA ASN A 86 -3.41 -0.23 33.86
C ASN A 86 -3.75 -1.01 32.58
N CYS A 87 -3.43 -2.30 32.54
CA CYS A 87 -3.74 -3.16 31.39
C CYS A 87 -5.26 -3.39 31.27
N THR A 88 -5.95 -3.74 32.35
CA THR A 88 -7.41 -3.98 32.33
C THR A 88 -8.20 -2.72 31.99
N ARG A 89 -7.87 -1.57 32.60
CA ARG A 89 -8.50 -0.28 32.25
C ARG A 89 -8.24 0.10 30.80
N GLY A 90 -7.01 -0.12 30.32
CA GLY A 90 -6.65 0.11 28.92
C GLY A 90 -7.43 -0.77 27.96
N PHE A 91 -7.58 -2.05 28.30
CA PHE A 91 -8.33 -3.04 27.54
C PHE A 91 -9.82 -2.65 27.42
N VAL A 92 -10.50 -2.39 28.54
CA VAL A 92 -11.94 -2.05 28.53
C VAL A 92 -12.19 -0.78 27.74
N LYS A 93 -11.35 0.25 27.93
CA LYS A 93 -11.46 1.50 27.16
C LYS A 93 -11.27 1.27 25.66
N ALA A 94 -10.23 0.53 25.28
CA ALA A 94 -9.95 0.23 23.87
C ALA A 94 -11.06 -0.62 23.23
N PHE A 95 -11.60 -1.59 23.98
CA PHE A 95 -12.71 -2.42 23.53
C PHE A 95 -13.96 -1.58 23.26
N ALA A 96 -14.35 -0.74 24.23
CA ALA A 96 -15.52 0.14 24.08
C ALA A 96 -15.36 1.07 22.86
N VAL A 97 -14.22 1.75 22.74
CA VAL A 97 -13.94 2.65 21.60
C VAL A 97 -13.92 1.89 20.27
N GLY A 98 -13.21 0.75 20.21
CA GLY A 98 -13.11 -0.06 18.99
C GLY A 98 -14.46 -0.62 18.55
N PHE A 99 -15.28 -1.06 19.50
CA PHE A 99 -16.64 -1.51 19.25
C PHE A 99 -17.50 -0.37 18.72
N SER A 100 -17.53 0.77 19.40
CA SER A 100 -18.32 1.94 18.99
C SER A 100 -17.92 2.44 17.61
N VAL A 101 -16.62 2.59 17.33
CA VAL A 101 -16.14 3.05 16.01
C VAL A 101 -16.53 2.08 14.91
N LYS A 102 -16.29 0.77 15.08
CA LYS A 102 -16.63 -0.22 14.06
C LYS A 102 -18.15 -0.31 13.85
N TYR A 103 -18.92 -0.25 14.93
CA TYR A 103 -20.38 -0.23 14.86
C TYR A 103 -20.87 1.01 14.08
N LEU A 104 -20.34 2.19 14.40
CA LEU A 104 -20.67 3.45 13.72
C LEU A 104 -20.32 3.42 12.23
N ILE A 105 -19.18 2.84 11.86
CA ILE A 105 -18.80 2.67 10.44
C ILE A 105 -19.78 1.72 9.74
N GLY A 106 -20.19 0.64 10.39
CA GLY A 106 -21.13 -0.33 9.81
C GLY A 106 -22.57 0.20 9.67
N ILE A 107 -23.03 1.02 10.61
CA ILE A 107 -24.40 1.57 10.62
C ILE A 107 -24.56 2.81 9.73
N LEU A 108 -23.50 3.59 9.51
CA LEU A 108 -23.58 4.85 8.79
C LEU A 108 -24.14 4.70 7.35
N PRO A 109 -23.67 3.76 6.51
CA PRO A 109 -24.23 3.60 5.16
C PRO A 109 -25.71 3.13 5.15
N PRO A 110 -26.12 2.11 5.93
CA PRO A 110 -27.54 1.75 6.05
C PRO A 110 -28.43 2.87 6.60
N LEU A 111 -27.90 3.71 7.49
CA LEU A 111 -28.61 4.86 8.06
C LEU A 111 -28.83 5.94 7.00
N LEU A 112 -27.79 6.32 6.26
CA LEU A 112 -27.87 7.30 5.16
C LEU A 112 -28.80 6.83 4.03
N MET A 113 -28.83 5.51 3.76
CA MET A 113 -29.74 4.93 2.77
C MET A 113 -31.18 4.69 3.31
N GLY A 114 -31.48 5.09 4.55
CA GLY A 114 -32.80 4.90 5.17
C GLY A 114 -33.21 3.44 5.38
N LYS A 115 -32.28 2.49 5.21
CA LYS A 115 -32.55 1.03 5.32
C LYS A 115 -32.76 0.60 6.77
N VAL A 116 -32.18 1.32 7.72
CA VAL A 116 -32.33 1.06 9.16
C VAL A 116 -33.78 1.20 9.63
N PHE A 117 -34.49 2.22 9.15
CA PHE A 117 -35.91 2.45 9.50
C PHE A 117 -36.83 1.35 8.96
N LYS A 118 -36.47 0.75 7.83
CA LYS A 118 -37.24 -0.35 7.21
C LYS A 118 -36.91 -1.72 7.81
N ARG A 119 -35.71 -1.91 8.39
CA ARG A 119 -35.25 -3.18 8.98
C ARG A 119 -34.41 -2.93 10.24
N PRO A 120 -35.04 -2.75 11.43
CA PRO A 120 -34.31 -2.47 12.67
C PRO A 120 -33.44 -3.66 13.14
N SER A 121 -33.72 -4.88 12.66
CA SER A 121 -32.88 -6.07 12.93
C SER A 121 -31.43 -5.91 12.47
N LEU A 122 -31.15 -5.03 11.50
CA LEU A 122 -29.81 -4.69 11.05
C LEU A 122 -28.94 -4.11 12.17
N LEU A 123 -29.53 -3.34 13.11
CA LEU A 123 -28.80 -2.76 14.25
C LEU A 123 -28.21 -3.86 15.12
N LYS A 124 -29.03 -4.86 15.47
CA LYS A 124 -28.58 -6.00 16.28
C LYS A 124 -27.56 -6.87 15.54
N GLN A 125 -27.72 -7.01 14.22
CA GLN A 125 -26.78 -7.77 13.39
C GLN A 125 -25.42 -7.08 13.25
N LEU A 126 -25.40 -5.74 13.09
CA LEU A 126 -24.20 -4.91 13.01
C LEU A 126 -23.49 -4.78 14.37
N ALA A 127 -24.25 -4.79 15.47
CA ALA A 127 -23.73 -4.94 16.84
C ALA A 127 -23.33 -6.38 17.18
N GLY A 128 -23.27 -7.26 16.17
CA GLY A 128 -23.06 -8.68 16.34
C GLY A 128 -21.60 -9.08 16.59
N ARG A 129 -21.39 -10.39 16.48
CA ARG A 129 -20.13 -11.07 16.82
C ARG A 129 -18.90 -10.52 16.08
N ASP A 130 -19.03 -10.11 14.82
CA ASP A 130 -17.90 -9.59 14.05
C ASP A 130 -17.37 -8.26 14.61
N THR A 131 -18.27 -7.37 15.06
CA THR A 131 -17.91 -6.10 15.69
C THR A 131 -17.23 -6.32 17.04
N ALA A 132 -17.78 -7.23 17.84
CA ALA A 132 -17.19 -7.63 19.12
C ALA A 132 -15.80 -8.27 18.95
N LEU A 133 -15.62 -9.19 17.99
CA LEU A 133 -14.34 -9.86 17.76
C LEU A 133 -13.26 -8.91 17.25
N PHE A 134 -13.61 -7.94 16.41
CA PHE A 134 -12.65 -6.90 16.01
C PHE A 134 -12.26 -5.98 17.17
N ALA A 135 -13.24 -5.56 17.98
CA ALA A 135 -12.97 -4.77 19.18
C ALA A 135 -12.08 -5.55 20.16
N LEU A 136 -12.32 -6.86 20.31
CA LEU A 136 -11.54 -7.78 21.12
C LEU A 136 -10.11 -7.94 20.59
N PHE A 137 -9.93 -8.07 19.28
CA PHE A 137 -8.62 -8.08 18.64
C PHE A 137 -7.85 -6.80 18.99
N LEU A 138 -8.44 -5.62 18.76
CA LEU A 138 -7.79 -4.34 18.97
C LEU A 138 -7.45 -4.09 20.45
N SER A 139 -8.38 -4.41 21.36
CA SER A 139 -8.17 -4.26 22.80
C SER A 139 -7.12 -5.23 23.32
N THR A 140 -7.09 -6.47 22.82
CA THR A 140 -6.06 -7.46 23.17
C THR A 140 -4.70 -7.02 22.68
N PHE A 141 -4.57 -6.55 21.44
CA PHE A 141 -3.32 -5.99 20.91
C PHE A 141 -2.75 -4.90 21.83
N LEU A 142 -3.57 -3.89 22.16
CA LEU A 142 -3.14 -2.75 22.98
C LEU A 142 -2.84 -3.14 24.44
N SER A 143 -3.61 -4.06 25.01
CA SER A 143 -3.41 -4.55 26.38
C SER A 143 -2.15 -5.40 26.49
N THR A 144 -1.96 -6.37 25.59
CA THR A 144 -0.76 -7.22 25.53
C THR A 144 0.50 -6.39 25.32
N TYR A 145 0.47 -5.40 24.42
CA TYR A 145 1.61 -4.49 24.22
C TYR A 145 2.03 -3.80 25.53
N LYS A 146 1.07 -3.23 26.27
CA LYS A 146 1.33 -2.60 27.57
C LYS A 146 1.79 -3.60 28.63
N GLY A 147 1.16 -4.78 28.65
CA GLY A 147 1.47 -5.85 29.59
C GLY A 147 2.91 -6.34 29.45
N ILE A 148 3.35 -6.62 28.20
CA ILE A 148 4.72 -7.04 27.92
C ILE A 148 5.72 -5.95 28.28
N LEU A 149 5.45 -4.67 27.96
CA LEU A 149 6.32 -3.57 28.39
C LEU A 149 6.47 -3.50 29.91
N CYS A 150 5.37 -3.66 30.66
CA CYS A 150 5.42 -3.67 32.12
C CYS A 150 6.18 -4.90 32.66
N LEU A 151 5.97 -6.07 32.05
CA LEU A 151 6.66 -7.31 32.41
C LEU A 151 8.17 -7.19 32.19
N MET A 152 8.60 -6.71 31.03
CA MET A 152 10.02 -6.55 30.70
C MET A 152 10.71 -5.50 31.58
N ARG A 153 10.03 -4.39 31.89
CA ARG A 153 10.56 -3.38 32.84
C ARG A 153 10.69 -3.94 34.25
N ARG A 154 9.74 -4.78 34.69
CA ARG A 154 9.80 -5.44 36.01
C ARG A 154 10.91 -6.49 36.08
N PHE A 155 11.08 -7.27 35.01
CA PHE A 155 12.16 -8.26 34.92
C PHE A 155 13.55 -7.60 34.92
N ARG A 156 13.69 -6.48 34.21
CA ARG A 156 14.96 -5.76 34.12
C ARG A 156 15.29 -4.90 35.35
N GLN A 157 14.27 -4.43 36.08
CA GLN A 157 14.44 -3.52 37.23
C GLN A 157 15.22 -2.22 36.89
N THR A 158 15.15 -1.73 35.65
CA THR A 158 15.79 -0.46 35.25
C THR A 158 14.88 0.43 34.39
N LYS A 159 15.05 1.75 34.52
CA LYS A 159 14.32 2.80 33.76
C LYS A 159 15.02 3.21 32.47
N ASP A 160 15.96 2.41 31.95
CA ASP A 160 16.72 2.80 30.76
C ASP A 160 15.81 2.94 29.52
N THR A 161 15.85 4.13 28.93
CA THR A 161 15.04 4.51 27.75
C THR A 161 15.57 3.87 26.47
N GLN A 162 16.87 3.52 26.38
CA GLN A 162 17.40 2.82 25.22
C GLN A 162 16.89 1.38 25.18
N SER A 163 16.97 0.68 26.30
CA SER A 163 16.43 -0.68 26.44
C SER A 163 14.91 -0.75 26.23
N ASP A 164 14.17 0.32 26.57
CA ASP A 164 12.73 0.41 26.30
C ASP A 164 12.39 0.44 24.79
N LYS A 165 13.31 0.87 23.92
CA LYS A 165 13.11 0.79 22.46
C LYS A 165 13.07 -0.66 21.98
N LEU A 166 13.99 -1.50 22.48
CA LEU A 166 14.01 -2.94 22.17
C LEU A 166 12.80 -3.64 22.79
N ASN A 167 12.40 -3.27 24.01
CA ASN A 167 11.18 -3.79 24.63
C ASN A 167 9.94 -3.47 23.80
N ALA A 168 9.84 -2.26 23.22
CA ALA A 168 8.72 -1.88 22.37
C ALA A 168 8.64 -2.74 21.09
N PHE A 169 9.78 -3.13 20.53
CA PHE A 169 9.83 -4.06 19.40
C PHE A 169 9.30 -5.44 19.79
N VAL A 170 9.83 -6.03 20.88
CA VAL A 170 9.39 -7.35 21.38
C VAL A 170 7.90 -7.34 21.76
N ALA A 171 7.45 -6.30 22.48
CA ALA A 171 6.06 -6.12 22.85
C ALA A 171 5.14 -6.00 21.63
N GLY A 172 5.57 -5.29 20.58
CA GLY A 172 4.84 -5.19 19.32
C GLY A 172 4.69 -6.53 18.61
N SER A 173 5.77 -7.31 18.53
CA SER A 173 5.76 -8.65 17.92
C SER A 173 4.82 -9.62 18.63
N ILE A 174 4.87 -9.65 19.97
CA ILE A 174 3.97 -10.51 20.77
C ILE A 174 2.52 -10.02 20.68
N ALA A 175 2.29 -8.70 20.77
CA ALA A 175 0.96 -8.13 20.66
C ALA A 175 0.32 -8.38 19.28
N GLY A 176 1.12 -8.39 18.21
CA GLY A 176 0.66 -8.64 16.84
C GLY A 176 -0.09 -9.97 16.67
N MET A 177 0.19 -10.98 17.49
CA MET A 177 -0.53 -12.26 17.53
C MET A 177 -2.02 -12.11 17.83
N ALA A 178 -2.44 -11.00 18.47
CA ALA A 178 -3.84 -10.71 18.72
C ALA A 178 -4.68 -10.68 17.43
N LEU A 179 -4.06 -10.44 16.27
CA LEU A 179 -4.74 -10.45 14.97
C LEU A 179 -5.40 -11.81 14.63
N ILE A 180 -4.98 -12.91 15.26
CA ILE A 180 -5.62 -14.24 15.13
C ILE A 180 -7.08 -14.20 15.63
N ILE A 181 -7.40 -13.31 16.58
CA ILE A 181 -8.76 -13.13 17.11
C ILE A 181 -9.72 -12.62 16.05
N ASP A 182 -9.22 -11.86 15.05
CA ASP A 182 -10.06 -11.41 13.95
C ASP A 182 -10.48 -12.60 13.07
N ARG A 183 -11.79 -12.84 13.05
CA ARG A 183 -12.44 -13.95 12.35
C ARG A 183 -12.44 -13.76 10.83
N ASP A 184 -12.44 -12.53 10.35
CA ASP A 184 -12.51 -12.24 8.92
C ASP A 184 -11.12 -12.39 8.29
N LYS A 185 -10.92 -13.50 7.58
CA LYS A 185 -9.65 -13.82 6.90
C LYS A 185 -9.22 -12.72 5.93
N ARG A 186 -10.17 -12.09 5.23
CA ARG A 186 -9.87 -11.07 4.20
C ARG A 186 -9.42 -9.78 4.87
N ARG A 187 -10.20 -9.30 5.85
CA ARG A 187 -9.83 -8.13 6.65
C ARG A 187 -8.47 -8.33 7.33
N ARG A 188 -8.23 -9.53 7.88
CA ARG A 188 -6.94 -9.91 8.45
C ARG A 188 -5.81 -9.80 7.43
N GLN A 189 -5.97 -10.35 6.23
CA GLN A 189 -4.97 -10.24 5.15
C GLN A 189 -4.71 -8.78 4.75
N SER A 190 -5.75 -7.96 4.63
CA SER A 190 -5.62 -6.53 4.33
C SER A 190 -4.86 -5.78 5.43
N ILE A 191 -5.16 -6.05 6.71
CA ILE A 191 -4.43 -5.46 7.85
C ILE A 191 -2.96 -5.91 7.83
N MET A 192 -2.69 -7.20 7.61
CA MET A 192 -1.32 -7.73 7.54
C MET A 192 -0.52 -7.06 6.42
N LEU A 193 -1.07 -6.99 5.22
CA LEU A 193 -0.40 -6.39 4.07
C LEU A 193 -0.17 -4.89 4.28
N TYR A 194 -1.15 -4.17 4.82
CA TYR A 194 -1.01 -2.76 5.14
C TYR A 194 0.06 -2.52 6.21
N LEU A 195 0.07 -3.29 7.30
CA LEU A 195 1.06 -3.13 8.36
C LEU A 195 2.47 -3.51 7.88
N LEU A 196 2.60 -4.56 7.06
CA LEU A 196 3.87 -4.96 6.46
C LEU A 196 4.43 -3.86 5.54
N THR A 197 3.61 -3.34 4.64
CA THR A 197 4.03 -2.26 3.73
C THR A 197 4.41 -0.99 4.50
N ARG A 198 3.66 -0.63 5.54
CA ARG A 198 4.03 0.47 6.45
C ARG A 198 5.32 0.20 7.22
N ALA A 199 5.51 -1.02 7.71
CA ALA A 199 6.74 -1.41 8.41
C ALA A 199 7.96 -1.30 7.50
N ILE A 200 7.87 -1.77 6.26
CA ILE A 200 8.92 -1.60 5.24
C ILE A 200 9.16 -0.11 4.99
N GLN A 201 8.10 0.67 4.72
CA GLN A 201 8.21 2.12 4.48
C GLN A 201 8.96 2.84 5.61
N PHE A 202 8.57 2.60 6.86
CA PHE A 202 9.20 3.22 8.01
C PHE A 202 10.63 2.73 8.24
N SER A 203 10.89 1.44 8.03
CA SER A 203 12.23 0.85 8.16
C SER A 203 13.19 1.43 7.12
N SER A 204 12.76 1.53 5.85
CA SER A 204 13.53 2.15 4.78
C SER A 204 13.82 3.62 5.07
N ALA A 205 12.81 4.38 5.51
CA ALA A 205 13.00 5.79 5.86
C ALA A 205 13.95 5.98 7.06
N TRP A 206 13.83 5.12 8.08
CA TRP A 206 14.72 5.13 9.24
C TRP A 206 16.16 4.78 8.85
N LEU A 207 16.37 3.74 8.04
CA LEU A 207 17.69 3.36 7.54
C LEU A 207 18.33 4.49 6.74
N MET A 208 17.59 5.12 5.83
CA MET A 208 18.06 6.29 5.07
C MET A 208 18.45 7.45 5.99
N LYS A 209 17.68 7.68 7.07
CA LYS A 209 18.01 8.70 8.07
C LYS A 209 19.29 8.35 8.84
N GLN A 210 19.43 7.11 9.31
CA GLN A 210 20.65 6.67 10.02
C GLN A 210 21.88 6.77 9.11
N TRP A 211 21.76 6.33 7.86
CA TRP A 211 22.82 6.45 6.87
C TRP A 211 23.18 7.92 6.61
N ALA A 212 22.20 8.82 6.49
CA ALA A 212 22.46 10.25 6.35
C ALA A 212 23.17 10.86 7.56
N ILE A 213 22.81 10.46 8.78
CA ILE A 213 23.49 10.90 10.01
C ILE A 213 24.93 10.40 10.02
N HIS A 214 25.16 9.12 9.71
CA HIS A 214 26.49 8.53 9.65
C HIS A 214 27.38 9.23 8.63
N ARG A 215 26.86 9.50 7.42
CA ARG A 215 27.59 10.26 6.38
C ARG A 215 27.97 11.67 6.84
N ARG A 216 27.05 12.39 7.48
CA ARG A 216 27.32 13.73 8.02
C ARG A 216 28.39 13.70 9.12
N ALA A 217 28.33 12.70 10.01
CA ALA A 217 29.32 12.52 11.08
C ALA A 217 30.71 12.13 10.53
N LYS A 218 30.77 11.31 9.47
CA LYS A 218 32.03 11.00 8.76
C LYS A 218 32.65 12.27 8.16
N ARG A 219 31.87 13.06 7.43
CA ARG A 219 32.33 14.33 6.85
C ARG A 219 32.79 15.33 7.91
N ALA A 220 32.08 15.45 9.03
CA ALA A 220 32.47 16.35 10.12
C ALA A 220 33.83 15.97 10.71
N ARG A 221 34.10 14.66 10.84
CA ARG A 221 35.40 14.16 11.31
C ARG A 221 36.53 14.46 10.33
N GLU A 222 36.32 14.20 9.04
CA GLU A 222 37.31 14.49 7.99
C GLU A 222 37.60 16.00 7.89
N LEU A 223 36.57 16.84 7.99
CA LEU A 223 36.73 18.30 7.99
C LEU A 223 37.52 18.79 9.21
N ASN A 224 37.25 18.22 10.39
CA ASN A 224 38.00 18.55 11.61
C ASN A 224 39.47 18.16 11.48
N GLN A 225 39.77 16.98 10.92
CA GLN A 225 41.16 16.54 10.67
C GLN A 225 41.90 17.49 9.71
N ILE A 226 41.27 17.89 8.60
CA ILE A 226 41.86 18.84 7.66
C ILE A 226 42.13 20.18 8.36
N LYS A 227 41.18 20.66 9.17
CA LYS A 227 41.35 21.88 9.94
C LYS A 227 42.53 21.79 10.92
N GLU A 228 42.62 20.71 11.68
CA GLU A 228 43.72 20.46 12.61
C GLU A 228 45.09 20.42 11.89
N HIS A 229 45.17 19.76 10.73
CA HIS A 229 46.40 19.73 9.94
C HIS A 229 46.83 21.12 9.44
N MET A 230 45.89 21.94 8.97
CA MET A 230 46.21 23.31 8.54
C MET A 230 46.59 24.21 9.73
N ASP A 231 45.90 24.08 10.87
CA ASP A 231 46.22 24.83 12.08
C ASP A 231 47.61 24.46 12.61
N ALA A 232 48.03 23.19 12.49
CA ALA A 232 49.36 22.72 12.85
C ALA A 232 50.48 23.21 11.90
N GLN A 233 50.20 23.40 10.60
CA GLN A 233 51.17 23.88 9.63
C GLN A 233 51.42 25.39 9.71
N GLY A 234 50.55 26.14 10.40
CA GLY A 234 50.62 27.59 10.48
C GLY A 234 50.22 28.26 9.16
N TYR A 235 49.83 29.54 9.23
CA TYR A 235 49.36 30.30 8.06
C TYR A 235 50.33 31.41 7.72
N ALA A 236 50.66 31.58 6.44
CA ALA A 236 51.42 32.73 5.96
C ALA A 236 50.56 34.02 6.08
N PRO A 237 51.13 35.15 6.52
CA PRO A 237 50.39 36.41 6.64
C PRO A 237 49.83 36.85 5.28
N GLY A 238 48.51 37.05 5.22
CA GLY A 238 47.80 37.52 4.02
C GLY A 238 47.13 36.44 3.16
N GLN A 239 47.30 35.15 3.46
CA GLN A 239 46.57 34.10 2.72
C GLN A 239 45.10 33.97 3.18
N PRO A 240 44.14 33.95 2.24
CA PRO A 240 42.74 33.72 2.58
C PRO A 240 42.55 32.29 3.09
N ARG A 241 41.84 32.13 4.22
CA ARG A 241 41.50 30.84 4.83
C ARG A 241 40.43 30.11 4.00
N GLN A 242 40.82 29.50 2.88
CA GLN A 242 39.92 28.70 2.05
C GLN A 242 40.19 27.21 2.23
N LEU A 243 39.24 26.51 2.87
CA LEU A 243 39.21 25.06 2.96
C LEU A 243 38.75 24.47 1.61
N ASN A 244 39.70 24.09 0.75
CA ASN A 244 39.36 23.37 -0.48
C ASN A 244 38.99 21.92 -0.16
N THR A 245 37.69 21.68 -0.01
CA THR A 245 37.11 20.38 0.39
C THR A 245 36.42 19.68 -0.80
N LYS A 246 37.00 19.78 -2.00
CA LYS A 246 36.46 19.12 -3.22
C LYS A 246 36.72 17.60 -3.25
N ASN A 247 36.50 16.90 -2.15
CA ASN A 247 36.46 15.43 -2.17
C ASN A 247 35.06 14.96 -2.55
N ILE A 248 34.93 14.40 -3.76
CA ILE A 248 33.69 13.76 -4.21
C ILE A 248 33.60 12.40 -3.51
N HIS A 249 32.77 12.31 -2.46
CA HIS A 249 32.50 11.02 -1.82
C HIS A 249 31.47 10.23 -2.63
N TRP A 250 31.79 8.97 -2.93
CA TRP A 250 30.88 8.03 -3.60
C TRP A 250 29.53 7.91 -2.90
N ASP A 251 29.50 7.97 -1.57
CA ASP A 251 28.30 7.95 -0.75
C ASP A 251 27.31 9.09 -1.08
N ASP A 252 27.82 10.25 -1.53
CA ASP A 252 27.00 11.41 -1.87
C ASP A 252 26.46 11.35 -3.28
N VAL A 253 27.23 10.80 -4.20
CA VAL A 253 26.77 10.47 -5.55
C VAL A 253 25.63 9.46 -5.44
N LEU A 254 25.82 8.41 -4.64
CA LEU A 254 24.80 7.39 -4.40
C LEU A 254 23.56 7.98 -3.71
N ALA A 255 23.73 8.83 -2.69
CA ALA A 255 22.59 9.46 -2.01
C ALA A 255 21.76 10.35 -2.94
N LYS A 256 22.42 11.14 -3.80
CA LYS A 256 21.76 11.97 -4.81
C LYS A 256 21.04 11.10 -5.84
N PHE A 257 21.68 10.03 -6.31
CA PHE A 257 21.08 9.07 -7.23
C PHE A 257 19.82 8.43 -6.63
N MET A 258 19.93 7.88 -5.42
CA MET A 258 18.79 7.26 -4.71
C MET A 258 17.67 8.27 -4.47
N HIS A 259 17.97 9.49 -4.02
CA HIS A 259 16.94 10.49 -3.79
C HIS A 259 16.15 10.83 -5.07
N ARG A 260 16.84 10.87 -6.22
CA ARG A 260 16.23 11.17 -7.51
C ARG A 260 15.44 9.99 -8.11
N TRP A 261 15.96 8.77 -7.97
CA TRP A 261 15.47 7.62 -8.73
C TRP A 261 14.79 6.53 -7.89
N ALA A 262 14.77 6.61 -6.56
CA ALA A 262 14.19 5.55 -5.72
C ALA A 262 12.73 5.25 -6.05
N GLY A 263 11.89 6.26 -6.27
CA GLY A 263 10.49 6.06 -6.64
C GLY A 263 10.33 5.31 -7.98
N VAL A 264 11.16 5.64 -8.96
CA VAL A 264 11.19 4.96 -10.27
C VAL A 264 11.66 3.52 -10.10
N GLY A 265 12.72 3.28 -9.34
CA GLY A 265 13.24 1.94 -9.07
C GLY A 265 12.21 1.04 -8.38
N VAL A 266 11.51 1.56 -7.36
CA VAL A 266 10.42 0.82 -6.69
C VAL A 266 9.29 0.50 -7.68
N MET A 267 8.88 1.46 -8.51
CA MET A 267 7.86 1.23 -9.53
C MET A 267 8.28 0.15 -10.55
N MET A 268 9.52 0.20 -11.03
CA MET A 268 10.05 -0.78 -11.99
C MET A 268 10.04 -2.19 -11.39
N LEU A 269 10.54 -2.35 -10.17
CA LEU A 269 10.58 -3.64 -9.49
C LEU A 269 9.17 -4.19 -9.21
N ALA A 270 8.26 -3.34 -8.71
CA ALA A 270 6.88 -3.74 -8.45
C ALA A 270 6.16 -4.14 -9.74
N SER A 271 6.31 -3.34 -10.81
CA SER A 271 5.69 -3.61 -12.10
C SER A 271 6.22 -4.89 -12.73
N ALA A 272 7.52 -5.13 -12.66
CA ALA A 272 8.13 -6.36 -13.17
C ALA A 272 7.56 -7.61 -12.48
N GLN A 273 7.43 -7.58 -11.14
CA GLN A 273 6.85 -8.68 -10.37
C GLN A 273 5.37 -8.89 -10.69
N ILE A 274 4.59 -7.82 -10.80
CA ILE A 274 3.16 -7.89 -11.15
C ILE A 274 2.98 -8.48 -12.56
N ILE A 275 3.75 -8.00 -13.55
CA ILE A 275 3.68 -8.50 -14.92
C ILE A 275 4.10 -9.97 -14.99
N TYR A 276 5.16 -10.35 -14.27
CA TYR A 276 5.59 -11.74 -14.19
C TYR A 276 4.50 -12.65 -13.60
N GLY A 277 3.90 -12.25 -12.47
CA GLY A 277 2.77 -12.97 -11.89
C GLY A 277 1.56 -13.04 -12.82
N PHE A 278 1.25 -11.94 -13.51
CA PHE A 278 0.14 -11.86 -14.45
C PHE A 278 0.31 -12.75 -15.69
N LEU A 279 1.53 -12.86 -16.22
CA LEU A 279 1.77 -13.65 -17.43
C LEU A 279 1.98 -15.14 -17.13
N PHE A 280 2.70 -15.47 -16.06
CA PHE A 280 3.20 -16.83 -15.84
C PHE A 280 2.57 -17.55 -14.64
N HIS A 281 2.03 -16.82 -13.67
CA HIS A 281 1.54 -17.39 -12.39
C HIS A 281 0.19 -16.77 -12.01
N GLN A 282 -0.77 -16.81 -12.93
CA GLN A 282 -2.07 -16.14 -12.79
C GLN A 282 -2.85 -16.58 -11.54
N ASP A 283 -2.67 -17.83 -11.12
CA ASP A 283 -3.31 -18.41 -9.93
C ASP A 283 -2.84 -17.77 -8.61
N THR A 284 -1.72 -17.05 -8.63
CA THR A 284 -1.20 -16.32 -7.46
C THR A 284 -1.89 -14.97 -7.25
N LEU A 285 -2.59 -14.46 -8.26
CA LEU A 285 -3.25 -13.15 -8.20
C LEU A 285 -4.69 -13.28 -7.69
N PRO A 286 -5.16 -12.36 -6.82
CA PRO A 286 -6.58 -12.28 -6.48
C PRO A 286 -7.44 -12.12 -7.75
N LYS A 287 -8.55 -12.84 -7.84
CA LYS A 287 -9.42 -12.83 -9.05
C LYS A 287 -9.87 -11.42 -9.47
N SER A 288 -10.19 -10.57 -8.50
CA SER A 288 -10.54 -9.16 -8.75
C SER A 288 -9.39 -8.38 -9.36
N TYR A 289 -8.18 -8.56 -8.82
CA TYR A 289 -6.97 -7.91 -9.32
C TYR A 289 -6.57 -8.44 -10.70
N TYR A 290 -6.70 -9.75 -10.94
CA TYR A 290 -6.49 -10.33 -12.27
C TYR A 290 -7.48 -9.79 -13.31
N SER A 291 -8.77 -9.68 -12.97
CA SER A 291 -9.80 -9.08 -13.83
C SER A 291 -9.53 -7.59 -14.11
N PHE A 292 -9.04 -6.86 -13.10
CA PHE A 292 -8.57 -5.47 -13.26
C PHE A 292 -7.41 -5.41 -14.26
N LEU A 293 -6.38 -6.25 -14.10
CA LEU A 293 -5.24 -6.30 -15.01
C LEU A 293 -5.65 -6.67 -16.43
N LEU A 294 -6.54 -7.65 -16.64
CA LEU A 294 -7.08 -7.99 -17.96
C LEU A 294 -7.80 -6.80 -18.63
N THR A 295 -8.44 -5.96 -17.84
CA THR A 295 -9.17 -4.79 -18.35
C THR A 295 -8.20 -3.67 -18.76
N HIS A 296 -7.17 -3.43 -17.96
CA HIS A 296 -6.19 -2.36 -18.18
C HIS A 296 -4.97 -2.78 -19.03
N SER A 297 -4.79 -4.08 -19.29
CA SER A 297 -3.80 -4.57 -20.24
C SER A 297 -4.27 -4.47 -21.70
N GLY A 298 -5.51 -4.03 -21.94
CA GLY A 298 -6.16 -3.98 -23.25
C GLY A 298 -6.86 -5.29 -23.65
N TRP A 299 -6.55 -6.41 -22.99
CA TRP A 299 -6.98 -7.74 -23.43
C TRP A 299 -8.49 -7.93 -23.38
N LYS A 300 -9.15 -7.41 -22.34
CA LYS A 300 -10.61 -7.47 -22.25
C LYS A 300 -11.30 -6.60 -23.31
N GLY A 301 -10.65 -5.52 -23.74
CA GLY A 301 -11.13 -4.68 -24.84
C GLY A 301 -11.04 -5.39 -26.17
N ASP A 302 -9.91 -6.04 -26.43
CA ASP A 302 -9.62 -6.68 -27.72
C ASP A 302 -10.27 -8.06 -27.88
N PHE A 303 -10.35 -8.84 -26.79
CA PHE A 303 -10.75 -10.26 -26.82
C PHE A 303 -12.04 -10.56 -26.04
N GLY A 304 -12.61 -9.58 -25.32
CA GLY A 304 -13.84 -9.77 -24.54
C GLY A 304 -13.73 -10.97 -23.58
N GLY A 305 -14.64 -11.94 -23.73
CA GLY A 305 -14.66 -13.17 -22.92
C GLY A 305 -13.45 -14.10 -23.14
N MET A 306 -12.74 -13.96 -24.25
CA MET A 306 -11.55 -14.78 -24.57
C MET A 306 -10.25 -14.26 -23.95
N ALA A 307 -10.28 -13.11 -23.27
CA ALA A 307 -9.10 -12.52 -22.66
C ALA A 307 -8.43 -13.44 -21.62
N ALA A 308 -9.23 -14.05 -20.72
CA ALA A 308 -8.70 -14.92 -19.67
C ALA A 308 -8.20 -16.29 -20.18
N PRO A 309 -8.91 -16.98 -21.10
CA PRO A 309 -8.36 -18.18 -21.74
C PRO A 309 -7.07 -17.92 -22.52
N LEU A 310 -6.99 -16.79 -23.22
CA LEU A 310 -5.79 -16.43 -23.99
C LEU A 310 -4.57 -16.20 -23.10
N THR A 311 -4.74 -15.56 -21.94
CA THR A 311 -3.63 -15.30 -21.00
C THR A 311 -3.12 -16.60 -20.42
N GLN A 312 -4.02 -17.51 -20.05
CA GLN A 312 -3.66 -18.84 -19.53
C GLN A 312 -2.83 -19.62 -20.55
N VAL A 313 -3.31 -19.67 -21.78
CA VAL A 313 -2.63 -20.34 -22.89
C VAL A 313 -1.24 -19.76 -23.17
N ILE A 314 -1.07 -18.44 -23.04
CA ILE A 314 0.24 -17.81 -23.16
C ILE A 314 1.20 -18.30 -22.09
N GLY A 315 0.75 -18.37 -20.83
CA GLY A 315 1.55 -18.93 -19.74
C GLY A 315 1.95 -20.38 -19.99
N ASP A 316 0.97 -21.22 -20.34
CA ASP A 316 1.18 -22.65 -20.61
C ASP A 316 2.12 -22.88 -21.79
N THR A 317 1.96 -22.12 -22.88
CA THR A 317 2.80 -22.25 -24.07
C THR A 317 4.24 -21.87 -23.75
N ILE A 318 4.47 -20.82 -22.97
CA ILE A 318 5.83 -20.42 -22.57
C ILE A 318 6.46 -21.45 -21.63
N ASN A 319 5.70 -21.96 -20.65
CA ASN A 319 6.19 -23.00 -19.75
C ASN A 319 6.57 -24.27 -20.52
N ARG A 320 5.74 -24.71 -21.47
CA ARG A 320 6.06 -25.84 -22.36
C ARG A 320 7.30 -25.57 -23.21
N MET A 321 7.43 -24.38 -23.81
CA MET A 321 8.62 -24.01 -24.58
C MET A 321 9.88 -23.84 -23.72
N ALA A 322 9.75 -23.66 -22.41
CA ALA A 322 10.89 -23.65 -21.50
C ALA A 322 11.37 -25.07 -21.17
N GLU A 323 10.46 -26.05 -21.20
CA GLU A 323 10.75 -27.47 -20.97
C GLU A 323 11.24 -28.16 -22.25
N ASP A 324 10.59 -27.88 -23.39
CA ASP A 324 10.99 -28.38 -24.71
C ASP A 324 12.05 -27.47 -25.36
N THR A 325 13.18 -28.03 -25.80
CA THR A 325 14.20 -27.32 -26.61
C THR A 325 13.76 -27.02 -28.05
N GLY A 326 12.45 -26.97 -28.29
CA GLY A 326 11.84 -26.73 -29.60
C GLY A 326 12.06 -25.30 -30.13
N SER A 327 11.70 -25.10 -31.40
CA SER A 327 11.78 -23.80 -32.06
C SER A 327 10.66 -22.86 -31.61
N ILE A 328 11.02 -21.67 -31.12
CA ILE A 328 10.09 -20.56 -30.85
C ILE A 328 9.46 -19.93 -32.10
N ARG A 329 9.94 -20.31 -33.30
CA ARG A 329 9.48 -19.78 -34.59
C ARG A 329 8.37 -20.62 -35.17
N MET A 330 7.44 -19.94 -35.82
CA MET A 330 6.36 -20.55 -36.59
C MET A 330 6.92 -21.20 -37.88
N PRO A 331 6.32 -22.31 -38.35
CA PRO A 331 6.59 -22.83 -39.69
C PRO A 331 6.29 -21.78 -40.77
N LYS A 332 7.10 -21.75 -41.84
CA LYS A 332 7.03 -20.69 -42.87
C LYS A 332 5.73 -20.72 -43.70
N ASP A 333 5.12 -21.90 -43.82
CA ASP A 333 3.98 -22.12 -44.71
C ASP A 333 2.63 -22.09 -43.99
N THR A 334 2.63 -21.96 -42.65
CA THR A 334 1.41 -21.94 -41.83
C THR A 334 1.00 -20.52 -41.44
N THR A 335 -0.29 -20.25 -41.45
CA THR A 335 -0.83 -19.01 -40.86
C THR A 335 -0.86 -19.09 -39.34
N SER A 336 -0.94 -17.93 -38.68
CA SER A 336 -1.09 -17.90 -37.22
C SER A 336 -2.38 -18.56 -36.76
N ARG A 337 -3.46 -18.48 -37.55
CA ARG A 337 -4.73 -19.15 -37.25
C ARG A 337 -4.57 -20.67 -37.29
N GLU A 338 -4.01 -21.23 -38.37
CA GLU A 338 -3.86 -22.68 -38.55
C GLU A 338 -3.00 -23.30 -37.45
N PHE A 339 -1.83 -22.71 -37.20
CA PHE A 339 -0.93 -23.22 -36.18
C PHE A 339 -1.54 -23.21 -34.77
N ILE A 340 -2.25 -22.13 -34.41
CA ILE A 340 -2.93 -22.02 -33.12
C ILE A 340 -4.12 -22.98 -33.04
N ALA A 341 -4.84 -23.22 -34.14
CA ALA A 341 -5.93 -24.20 -34.17
C ALA A 341 -5.44 -25.61 -33.88
N GLU A 342 -4.28 -25.98 -34.45
CA GLU A 342 -3.71 -27.32 -34.36
C GLU A 342 -2.95 -27.57 -33.04
N ASN A 343 -2.13 -26.61 -32.61
CA ASN A 343 -1.15 -26.83 -31.54
C ASN A 343 -1.54 -26.21 -30.19
N VAL A 344 -2.58 -25.38 -30.17
CA VAL A 344 -2.94 -24.59 -28.99
C VAL A 344 -4.41 -24.75 -28.61
N SER A 345 -5.32 -24.20 -29.41
CA SER A 345 -6.76 -24.33 -29.21
C SER A 345 -7.54 -23.87 -30.45
N PRO A 346 -8.47 -24.67 -30.97
CA PRO A 346 -9.35 -24.25 -32.06
C PRO A 346 -10.24 -23.07 -31.68
N ASN A 347 -10.64 -22.95 -30.40
CA ASN A 347 -11.46 -21.84 -29.92
C ASN A 347 -10.71 -20.51 -29.98
N ILE A 348 -9.41 -20.51 -29.64
CA ILE A 348 -8.57 -19.30 -29.73
C ILE A 348 -8.28 -18.95 -31.19
N ALA A 349 -8.16 -19.94 -32.07
CA ALA A 349 -7.93 -19.67 -33.49
C ALA A 349 -9.06 -18.85 -34.15
N THR A 350 -10.28 -18.92 -33.62
CA THR A 350 -11.45 -18.18 -34.15
C THR A 350 -11.26 -16.67 -34.11
N ILE A 351 -10.56 -16.13 -33.10
CA ILE A 351 -10.32 -14.69 -32.97
C ILE A 351 -9.18 -14.18 -33.86
N ILE A 352 -8.35 -15.08 -34.42
CA ILE A 352 -7.20 -14.70 -35.26
C ILE A 352 -7.66 -14.51 -36.70
N PRO A 353 -7.43 -13.39 -37.38
CA PRO A 353 -7.72 -13.23 -38.80
C PRO A 353 -6.95 -14.24 -39.67
N PRO A 354 -7.56 -14.79 -40.74
CA PRO A 354 -7.00 -15.93 -41.49
C PRO A 354 -5.71 -15.61 -42.26
N LYS A 355 -5.46 -14.34 -42.62
CA LYS A 355 -4.31 -13.94 -43.45
C LYS A 355 -3.09 -13.50 -42.64
N ILE A 356 -3.16 -13.49 -41.32
CA ILE A 356 -2.07 -13.01 -40.48
C ILE A 356 -1.01 -14.11 -40.31
N ARG A 357 0.24 -13.74 -40.53
CA ARG A 357 1.42 -14.60 -40.37
C ARG A 357 2.41 -13.94 -39.43
N HIS A 358 2.70 -14.62 -38.33
CA HIS A 358 3.72 -14.22 -37.37
C HIS A 358 4.97 -15.08 -37.53
N LYS A 359 6.14 -14.48 -37.30
CA LYS A 359 7.42 -15.20 -37.30
C LYS A 359 7.62 -16.06 -36.05
N PHE A 360 7.00 -15.67 -34.94
CA PHE A 360 7.16 -16.29 -33.62
C PHE A 360 5.81 -16.69 -33.06
N ILE A 361 5.76 -17.83 -32.37
CA ILE A 361 4.55 -18.37 -31.73
C ILE A 361 3.98 -17.34 -30.74
N MET A 362 4.85 -16.70 -29.97
CA MET A 362 4.45 -15.69 -28.98
C MET A 362 3.82 -14.44 -29.59
N CYS A 363 4.24 -14.04 -30.78
CA CYS A 363 3.60 -12.92 -31.49
C CYS A 363 2.17 -13.27 -31.89
N ALA A 364 1.96 -14.51 -32.39
CA ALA A 364 0.64 -15.00 -32.75
C ALA A 364 -0.33 -15.04 -31.56
N LEU A 365 0.17 -15.33 -30.37
CA LEU A 365 -0.64 -15.36 -29.14
C LEU A 365 -0.84 -13.98 -28.51
N GLN A 366 0.19 -13.13 -28.45
CA GLN A 366 0.11 -11.84 -27.74
C GLN A 366 -0.62 -10.74 -28.51
N HIS A 367 -0.62 -10.79 -29.84
CA HIS A 367 -1.29 -9.81 -30.68
C HIS A 367 -1.92 -10.44 -31.93
N PRO A 368 -2.85 -11.40 -31.76
CA PRO A 368 -3.43 -12.17 -32.87
C PRO A 368 -4.15 -11.31 -33.92
N LEU A 369 -4.62 -10.11 -33.54
CA LEU A 369 -5.36 -9.21 -34.42
C LEU A 369 -4.46 -8.32 -35.30
N ASP A 370 -3.20 -8.16 -34.91
CA ASP A 370 -2.26 -7.27 -35.58
C ASP A 370 -1.15 -8.06 -36.28
N PRO A 371 -0.82 -7.74 -37.55
CA PRO A 371 0.22 -8.46 -38.28
C PRO A 371 1.65 -8.10 -37.83
N SER A 372 1.83 -7.05 -37.01
CA SER A 372 3.15 -6.60 -36.56
C SER A 372 3.16 -6.18 -35.09
N CYS A 373 4.26 -6.52 -34.41
CA CYS A 373 4.45 -6.18 -33.00
C CYS A 373 4.39 -4.67 -32.78
N THR A 374 5.06 -3.89 -33.65
CA THR A 374 5.14 -2.43 -33.53
C THR A 374 3.76 -1.78 -33.60
N ARG A 375 2.92 -2.23 -34.54
CA ARG A 375 1.55 -1.72 -34.67
C ARG A 375 0.74 -2.04 -33.42
N SER A 376 0.78 -3.27 -32.95
CA SER A 376 0.04 -3.69 -31.76
C SER A 376 0.45 -2.89 -30.52
N LYS A 377 1.77 -2.78 -30.25
CA LYS A 377 2.27 -2.07 -29.06
C LYS A 377 1.99 -0.57 -29.14
N PHE A 378 2.05 0.04 -30.32
CA PHE A 378 1.72 1.45 -30.49
C PHE A 378 0.23 1.73 -30.27
N THR A 379 -0.66 0.89 -30.81
CA THR A 379 -2.11 0.99 -30.59
C THR A 379 -2.44 0.86 -29.11
N LEU A 380 -1.91 -0.17 -28.44
CA LEU A 380 -2.09 -0.37 -27.00
C LEU A 380 -1.60 0.85 -26.19
N PHE A 381 -0.41 1.36 -26.49
CA PHE A 381 0.12 2.54 -25.81
C PHE A 381 -0.78 3.75 -26.00
N ARG A 382 -1.21 4.04 -27.23
CA ARG A 382 -2.09 5.17 -27.54
C ARG A 382 -3.39 5.08 -26.77
N ASP A 383 -4.03 3.91 -26.78
CA ASP A 383 -5.37 3.73 -26.20
C ASP A 383 -5.32 3.82 -24.67
N GLU A 384 -4.33 3.19 -24.03
CA GLU A 384 -4.15 3.28 -22.58
C GLU A 384 -3.62 4.65 -22.13
N TYR A 385 -2.80 5.32 -22.93
CA TYR A 385 -2.38 6.70 -22.67
C TYR A 385 -3.58 7.65 -22.67
N LEU A 386 -4.47 7.55 -23.67
CA LEU A 386 -5.69 8.35 -23.73
C LEU A 386 -6.66 8.01 -22.59
N ARG A 387 -6.81 6.74 -22.23
CA ARG A 387 -7.63 6.31 -21.09
C ARG A 387 -7.07 6.84 -19.76
N SER A 388 -5.76 6.78 -19.57
CA SER A 388 -5.06 7.34 -18.42
C SER A 388 -5.23 8.86 -18.36
N LEU A 389 -5.06 9.58 -19.47
CA LEU A 389 -5.32 11.02 -19.55
C LEU A 389 -6.74 11.37 -19.13
N LYS A 390 -7.76 10.64 -19.59
CA LYS A 390 -9.16 10.88 -19.18
C LYS A 390 -9.37 10.76 -17.68
N LEU A 391 -8.60 9.92 -16.99
CA LEU A 391 -8.65 9.76 -15.53
C LEU A 391 -7.83 10.84 -14.79
N TYR A 392 -6.62 11.13 -15.28
CA TYR A 392 -5.66 11.99 -14.58
C TYR A 392 -5.80 13.49 -14.91
N VAL A 393 -6.23 13.85 -16.12
CA VAL A 393 -6.40 15.26 -16.52
C VAL A 393 -7.44 15.96 -15.64
N PRO A 394 -8.64 15.40 -15.40
CA PRO A 394 -9.58 16.02 -14.47
C PRO A 394 -9.01 16.12 -13.05
N LEU A 395 -8.25 15.11 -12.60
CA LEU A 395 -7.64 15.11 -11.27
C LEU A 395 -6.59 16.23 -11.11
N ASN A 396 -5.76 16.46 -12.13
CA ASN A 396 -4.66 17.43 -12.11
C ASN A 396 -5.11 18.86 -12.47
N VAL A 397 -6.01 19.04 -13.43
CA VAL A 397 -6.56 20.36 -13.79
C VAL A 397 -7.32 20.95 -12.60
N VAL A 398 -8.09 20.13 -11.90
CA VAL A 398 -8.76 20.54 -10.66
C VAL A 398 -7.76 20.82 -9.52
N SER A 399 -6.57 20.21 -9.54
CA SER A 399 -5.52 20.45 -8.55
C SER A 399 -4.67 21.69 -8.84
N HIS A 400 -4.55 22.13 -10.10
CA HIS A 400 -3.69 23.26 -10.50
C HIS A 400 -4.46 24.55 -10.82
N GLY A 401 -5.75 24.48 -11.17
CA GLY A 401 -6.59 25.66 -11.44
C GLY A 401 -6.90 26.55 -10.22
N TYR A 402 -6.38 26.21 -9.02
CA TYR A 402 -6.61 26.93 -7.76
C TYR A 402 -5.32 27.49 -7.13
N LEU A 403 -4.19 27.47 -7.86
CA LEU A 403 -2.95 28.15 -7.49
C LEU A 403 -2.65 29.39 -8.37
N GLY A 404 -3.61 29.79 -9.22
CA GLY A 404 -3.55 31.01 -10.02
C GLY A 404 -4.37 32.13 -9.42
#